data_AF-A2D787-F1
#
_entry.id   AF-A2D787-F1
#
_cell.length_a   1.000
_cell.length_b   1.000
_cell.length_c   1.000
_cell.angle_alpha   90.00
_cell.angle_beta   90.00
_cell.angle_gamma   90.00
#
_symmetry.space_group_name_H-M   'P 1'
#
loop_
_entity.id
_entity.type
_entity.pdbx_description
1 polymer ?
#
loop_
_entity_poly.entity_id
_entity_poly.type
_entity_poly.pdbx_seq_one_letter_code
_entity_poly.pdbx_strand_id
1 'polypeptide(L)'
;MNSTILQGTISNGGNRDVTYGMIYQDSGDSSLSNTNITNCISIQATAFLYFFIKPAAKVKFCNFENLEATRSAITHFERADGIIERCNYINNFQAKQDHGIVHEFMKKLDVLHSFFKDNLKNKDGALFYAKQGQIYIYNCSIDNYTQYTSDGTISTSEMPIKPFYNDLKFIGTSPCEGPLLIAQNKDKKDSIYKNIKLLSLINLFIKPFK
;
A
#
# COMPACT_ATOMS: atom_id res chain seq x y z
N MET A 1 1.49 -20.35 -1.25
CA MET A 1 2.48 -20.16 -0.16
C MET A 1 2.01 -18.97 0.65
N ASN A 2 2.09 -19.02 1.97
CA ASN A 2 1.76 -17.86 2.81
C ASN A 2 2.99 -16.94 2.86
N SER A 3 2.79 -15.65 2.64
CA SER A 3 3.86 -14.66 2.69
C SER A 3 3.49 -13.55 3.65
N THR A 4 4.43 -13.20 4.52
CA THR A 4 4.21 -12.19 5.55
C THR A 4 5.47 -11.36 5.68
N ILE A 5 5.37 -10.09 5.30
CA ILE A 5 6.42 -9.09 5.49
C ILE A 5 5.98 -8.24 6.68
N LEU A 6 6.62 -8.44 7.83
CA LEU A 6 6.19 -7.80 9.09
C LEU A 6 6.81 -6.44 9.32
N GLN A 7 7.97 -6.17 8.71
CA GLN A 7 8.69 -4.91 8.81
C GLN A 7 9.81 -4.89 7.75
N GLY A 8 10.07 -3.74 7.15
CA GLY A 8 11.19 -3.59 6.23
C GLY A 8 11.22 -2.26 5.51
N THR A 9 12.28 -2.05 4.72
CA THR A 9 12.38 -0.92 3.80
C THR A 9 12.76 -1.47 2.43
N ILE A 10 11.99 -1.12 1.40
CA ILE A 10 12.33 -1.32 0.00
C ILE A 10 12.54 0.06 -0.60
N SER A 11 13.75 0.36 -1.07
CA SER A 11 14.08 1.67 -1.61
C SER A 11 14.85 1.57 -2.91
N ASN A 12 14.61 2.52 -3.83
CA ASN A 12 15.33 2.61 -5.11
C ASN A 12 15.24 1.32 -5.94
N GLY A 13 14.10 0.64 -5.85
CA GLY A 13 13.84 -0.65 -6.47
C GLY A 13 13.12 -0.55 -7.81
N GLY A 14 13.30 -1.57 -8.64
CA GLY A 14 12.58 -1.75 -9.89
C GLY A 14 13.22 -1.05 -11.10
N ASN A 15 12.56 -1.20 -12.24
CA ASN A 15 12.93 -0.63 -13.53
C ASN A 15 11.63 -0.47 -14.35
N ARG A 16 11.64 0.42 -15.35
CA ARG A 16 10.56 0.62 -16.33
C ARG A 16 10.24 -0.63 -17.16
N ASP A 17 11.03 -1.70 -17.03
CA ASP A 17 10.86 -2.98 -17.71
C ASP A 17 10.31 -4.10 -16.81
N VAL A 18 10.21 -3.90 -15.49
CA VAL A 18 9.72 -4.93 -14.57
C VAL A 18 8.22 -5.09 -14.75
N THR A 19 7.82 -6.25 -15.26
CA THR A 19 6.44 -6.56 -15.66
C THR A 19 5.49 -6.82 -14.50
N TYR A 20 5.96 -7.14 -13.31
CA TYR A 20 5.13 -7.43 -12.13
C TYR A 20 5.32 -6.39 -11.03
N GLY A 21 4.56 -6.54 -9.93
CA GLY A 21 4.77 -5.72 -8.75
C GLY A 21 6.07 -6.05 -8.02
N MET A 22 6.61 -5.09 -7.25
CA MET A 22 7.81 -5.34 -6.44
C MET A 22 7.58 -6.43 -5.38
N ILE A 23 6.38 -6.46 -4.82
CA ILE A 23 5.88 -7.59 -4.04
C ILE A 23 4.76 -8.24 -4.86
N TYR A 24 4.95 -9.50 -5.24
CA TYR A 24 3.95 -10.28 -5.95
C TYR A 24 3.51 -11.47 -5.10
N GLN A 25 2.21 -11.65 -4.94
CA GLN A 25 1.68 -12.88 -4.36
C GLN A 25 0.46 -13.37 -5.13
N ASP A 26 0.52 -14.65 -5.49
CA ASP A 26 -0.43 -15.32 -6.39
C ASP A 26 -1.51 -16.14 -5.69
N SER A 27 -1.26 -16.52 -4.43
CA SER A 27 -2.16 -17.34 -3.63
C SER A 27 -1.71 -17.40 -2.16
N GLY A 28 -2.58 -17.92 -1.30
CA GLY A 28 -2.32 -18.11 0.13
C GLY A 28 -2.55 -16.84 0.95
N ASP A 29 -2.18 -16.90 2.23
CA ASP A 29 -2.37 -15.78 3.15
C ASP A 29 -1.32 -14.71 2.88
N SER A 30 -1.75 -13.45 2.77
CA SER A 30 -0.84 -12.33 2.56
C SER A 30 -0.99 -11.28 3.65
N SER A 31 0.14 -10.90 4.26
CA SER A 31 0.20 -9.68 5.05
C SER A 31 1.47 -8.87 4.78
N LEU A 32 1.30 -7.58 4.61
CA LEU A 32 2.36 -6.59 4.53
C LEU A 32 2.13 -5.58 5.65
N SER A 33 3.10 -5.41 6.53
CA SER A 33 2.97 -4.44 7.61
C SER A 33 4.27 -3.74 7.95
N ASN A 34 4.14 -2.56 8.56
CA ASN A 34 5.26 -1.79 9.11
C ASN A 34 6.42 -1.61 8.12
N THR A 35 6.09 -1.39 6.85
CA THR A 35 7.05 -1.39 5.75
C THR A 35 7.07 -0.04 5.05
N ASN A 36 8.26 0.47 4.77
CA ASN A 36 8.46 1.63 3.91
C ASN A 36 8.84 1.17 2.50
N ILE A 37 8.12 1.64 1.49
CA ILE A 37 8.47 1.45 0.08
C ILE A 37 8.64 2.83 -0.54
N THR A 38 9.86 3.17 -0.97
CA THR A 38 10.18 4.52 -1.42
C THR A 38 11.03 4.57 -2.68
N ASN A 39 10.78 5.57 -3.54
CA ASN A 39 11.58 5.84 -4.74
C ASN A 39 11.69 4.62 -5.68
N CYS A 40 10.61 3.86 -5.85
CA CYS A 40 10.61 2.69 -6.71
C CYS A 40 9.81 2.93 -7.98
N ILE A 41 10.10 2.15 -9.02
CA ILE A 41 9.42 2.22 -10.32
C ILE A 41 9.10 0.83 -10.85
N SER A 42 7.88 0.63 -11.37
CA SER A 42 7.46 -0.62 -12.02
C SER A 42 6.46 -0.35 -13.15
N ILE A 43 6.29 -1.32 -14.05
CA ILE A 43 5.24 -1.29 -15.06
C ILE A 43 3.86 -1.45 -14.42
N GLN A 44 3.68 -2.47 -13.58
CA GLN A 44 2.35 -2.84 -13.08
C GLN A 44 2.07 -2.27 -11.71
N ALA A 45 2.61 -2.88 -10.65
CA ALA A 45 2.22 -2.60 -9.26
C ALA A 45 3.42 -2.25 -8.38
N THR A 46 3.83 -0.98 -8.42
CA THR A 46 5.14 -0.54 -7.89
C THR A 46 5.34 -0.85 -6.40
N ALA A 47 4.29 -0.90 -5.60
CA ALA A 47 4.37 -1.44 -4.24
C ALA A 47 4.08 -2.95 -4.22
N PHE A 48 2.83 -3.35 -4.48
CA PHE A 48 2.43 -4.75 -4.43
C PHE A 48 1.28 -5.11 -5.39
N LEU A 49 1.32 -6.36 -5.86
CA LEU A 49 0.28 -7.04 -6.62
C LEU A 49 -0.17 -8.29 -5.86
N TYR A 50 -1.43 -8.32 -5.47
CA TYR A 50 -2.08 -9.48 -4.87
C TYR A 50 -3.09 -10.08 -5.82
N PHE A 51 -2.88 -11.34 -6.15
CA PHE A 51 -3.65 -12.08 -7.14
C PHE A 51 -4.24 -13.33 -6.44
N PHE A 52 -5.54 -13.59 -6.61
CA PHE A 52 -6.26 -14.75 -6.05
C PHE A 52 -6.03 -15.07 -4.55
N ILE A 53 -5.78 -14.05 -3.72
CA ILE A 53 -5.49 -14.23 -2.29
C ILE A 53 -6.75 -14.66 -1.52
N LYS A 54 -6.60 -15.70 -0.68
CA LYS A 54 -7.59 -16.17 0.30
C LYS A 54 -6.86 -16.65 1.56
N PRO A 55 -7.23 -16.14 2.77
CA PRO A 55 -8.25 -15.12 3.06
C PRO A 55 -7.78 -13.71 2.65
N ALA A 56 -8.59 -12.68 2.91
CA ALA A 56 -8.31 -11.30 2.49
C ALA A 56 -6.88 -10.84 2.84
N ALA A 57 -6.20 -10.23 1.87
CA ALA A 57 -4.85 -9.70 2.03
C ALA A 57 -4.85 -8.47 2.92
N LYS A 58 -3.87 -8.35 3.82
CA LYS A 58 -3.82 -7.28 4.84
C LYS A 58 -2.58 -6.43 4.65
N VAL A 59 -2.77 -5.14 4.40
CA VAL A 59 -1.70 -4.15 4.28
C VAL A 59 -1.89 -3.12 5.38
N LYS A 60 -0.96 -3.05 6.34
CA LYS A 60 -1.13 -2.23 7.55
C LYS A 60 0.10 -1.43 7.93
N PHE A 61 -0.07 -0.17 8.30
CA PHE A 61 1.04 0.65 8.82
C PHE A 61 2.22 0.74 7.84
N CYS A 62 1.93 0.91 6.55
CA CYS A 62 2.96 1.03 5.51
C CYS A 62 3.08 2.47 5.01
N ASN A 63 4.26 2.83 4.50
CA ASN A 63 4.48 4.07 3.77
C ASN A 63 4.86 3.74 2.32
N PHE A 64 4.18 4.39 1.39
CA PHE A 64 4.38 4.29 -0.05
C PHE A 64 4.68 5.69 -0.56
N GLU A 65 5.94 5.97 -0.86
CA GLU A 65 6.41 7.32 -1.13
C GLU A 65 7.21 7.40 -2.42
N ASN A 66 6.94 8.39 -3.26
CA ASN A 66 7.66 8.61 -4.52
C ASN A 66 7.68 7.35 -5.42
N LEU A 67 6.58 6.61 -5.48
CA LEU A 67 6.47 5.43 -6.33
C LEU A 67 5.90 5.81 -7.70
N GLU A 68 6.47 5.25 -8.77
CA GLU A 68 5.99 5.44 -10.14
C GLU A 68 5.48 4.11 -10.72
N ALA A 69 4.21 4.04 -11.12
CA ALA A 69 3.64 2.95 -11.92
C ALA A 69 3.37 3.39 -13.36
N THR A 70 4.03 2.76 -14.33
CA THR A 70 3.97 3.25 -15.73
C THR A 70 2.79 2.69 -16.54
N ARG A 71 2.20 1.55 -16.14
CA ARG A 71 1.06 0.93 -16.84
C ARG A 71 -0.09 0.44 -15.97
N SER A 72 0.06 0.18 -14.67
CA SER A 72 -1.08 -0.19 -13.81
C SER A 72 -1.19 0.73 -12.60
N ALA A 73 -1.15 0.24 -11.36
CA ALA A 73 -1.40 1.03 -10.16
C ALA A 73 -0.16 1.03 -9.25
N ILE A 74 -0.13 1.83 -8.18
CA ILE A 74 0.90 1.62 -7.16
C ILE A 74 0.62 0.32 -6.40
N THR A 75 -0.65 0.09 -6.08
CA THR A 75 -1.12 -1.12 -5.40
C THR A 75 -2.30 -1.71 -6.13
N HIS A 76 -2.27 -3.02 -6.37
CA HIS A 76 -3.26 -3.72 -7.16
C HIS A 76 -3.74 -4.99 -6.46
N PHE A 77 -5.05 -5.09 -6.28
CA PHE A 77 -5.75 -6.31 -5.85
C PHE A 77 -6.53 -6.87 -7.04
N GLU A 78 -6.14 -8.04 -7.50
CA GLU A 78 -6.78 -8.74 -8.60
C GLU A 78 -7.41 -10.04 -8.12
N ARG A 79 -8.74 -10.08 -8.19
CA ARG A 79 -9.54 -11.23 -7.73
C ARG A 79 -9.23 -11.63 -6.28
N ALA A 80 -8.84 -10.65 -5.46
CA ALA A 80 -8.45 -10.81 -4.08
C ALA A 80 -9.23 -9.81 -3.20
N ASP A 81 -9.81 -10.29 -2.10
CA ASP A 81 -10.31 -9.39 -1.06
C ASP A 81 -9.13 -8.74 -0.32
N GLY A 82 -9.27 -7.49 0.10
CA GLY A 82 -8.17 -6.72 0.63
C GLY A 82 -8.55 -5.73 1.72
N ILE A 83 -7.59 -5.43 2.60
CA ILE A 83 -7.66 -4.35 3.58
C ILE A 83 -6.36 -3.55 3.51
N ILE A 84 -6.45 -2.25 3.21
CA ILE A 84 -5.39 -1.26 3.42
C ILE A 84 -5.78 -0.45 4.65
N GLU A 85 -5.00 -0.53 5.71
CA GLU A 85 -5.30 0.15 6.97
C GLU A 85 -4.11 0.95 7.50
N ARG A 86 -4.32 2.23 7.83
CA ARG A 86 -3.26 3.07 8.42
C ARG A 86 -2.01 3.15 7.55
N CYS A 87 -2.20 3.26 6.24
CA CYS A 87 -1.09 3.43 5.31
C CYS A 87 -0.98 4.87 4.84
N ASN A 88 0.22 5.24 4.40
CA ASN A 88 0.52 6.53 3.79
C ASN A 88 0.86 6.33 2.32
N TYR A 89 0.23 7.10 1.45
CA TYR A 89 0.54 7.22 0.03
C TYR A 89 0.91 8.68 -0.23
N ILE A 90 2.19 8.95 -0.45
CA ILE A 90 2.72 10.31 -0.56
C ILE A 90 3.49 10.48 -1.87
N ASN A 91 3.14 11.51 -2.65
CA ASN A 91 3.86 11.87 -3.87
C ASN A 91 4.06 10.70 -4.86
N ASN A 92 3.08 9.80 -4.96
CA ASN A 92 3.13 8.72 -5.94
C ASN A 92 2.54 9.16 -7.27
N PHE A 93 2.98 8.52 -8.35
CA PHE A 93 2.53 8.81 -9.70
C PHE A 93 2.15 7.54 -10.45
N GLN A 94 1.05 7.63 -11.19
CA GLN A 94 0.60 6.60 -12.09
C GLN A 94 0.40 7.22 -13.48
N ALA A 95 1.00 6.62 -14.52
CA ALA A 95 1.09 7.26 -15.84
C ALA A 95 -0.06 6.90 -16.81
N LYS A 96 -0.72 5.75 -16.63
CA LYS A 96 -1.71 5.22 -17.58
C LYS A 96 -3.15 5.57 -17.17
N GLN A 97 -3.87 6.16 -18.12
CA GLN A 97 -5.21 6.73 -18.00
C GLN A 97 -6.21 5.85 -17.21
N ASP A 98 -6.27 4.55 -17.48
CA ASP A 98 -7.35 3.70 -16.94
C ASP A 98 -7.15 3.16 -15.51
N HIS A 99 -6.11 3.58 -14.77
CA HIS A 99 -5.83 3.02 -13.43
C HIS A 99 -5.59 4.11 -12.38
N GLY A 100 -6.17 3.93 -11.18
CA GLY A 100 -5.82 4.77 -10.02
C GLY A 100 -4.48 4.36 -9.38
N ILE A 101 -4.05 5.14 -8.39
CA ILE A 101 -2.95 4.77 -7.46
C ILE A 101 -3.28 3.46 -6.74
N VAL A 102 -4.54 3.29 -6.34
CA VAL A 102 -5.09 2.06 -5.77
C VAL A 102 -6.09 1.46 -6.76
N HIS A 103 -5.88 0.19 -7.13
CA HIS A 103 -6.74 -0.53 -8.05
C HIS A 103 -7.27 -1.83 -7.43
N GLU A 104 -8.58 -2.03 -7.59
CA GLU A 104 -9.30 -3.23 -7.20
C GLU A 104 -10.01 -3.82 -8.45
N PHE A 105 -9.85 -5.13 -8.68
CA PHE A 105 -10.53 -5.88 -9.74
C PHE A 105 -11.27 -7.12 -9.20
N MET A 106 -12.60 -7.14 -9.38
CA MET A 106 -13.55 -8.24 -9.15
C MET A 106 -13.93 -8.62 -7.70
N LYS A 107 -13.39 -7.94 -6.69
CA LYS A 107 -13.53 -8.27 -5.26
C LYS A 107 -13.75 -7.02 -4.40
N LYS A 108 -13.62 -7.15 -3.08
CA LYS A 108 -13.79 -6.06 -2.13
C LYS A 108 -12.44 -5.60 -1.60
N LEU A 109 -12.23 -4.29 -1.58
CA LEU A 109 -11.10 -3.64 -0.91
C LEU A 109 -11.60 -2.61 0.09
N ASP A 110 -11.22 -2.79 1.36
CA ASP A 110 -11.44 -1.80 2.41
C ASP A 110 -10.19 -0.92 2.57
N VAL A 111 -10.33 0.39 2.39
CA VAL A 111 -9.28 1.39 2.61
C VAL A 111 -9.66 2.21 3.85
N LEU A 112 -8.99 1.94 4.95
CA LEU A 112 -9.36 2.39 6.28
C LEU A 112 -8.25 3.28 6.85
N HIS A 113 -8.62 4.37 7.52
CA HIS A 113 -7.68 5.11 8.38
C HIS A 113 -6.38 5.49 7.68
N SER A 114 -6.41 5.85 6.39
CA SER A 114 -5.19 6.01 5.58
C SER A 114 -5.05 7.44 5.08
N PHE A 115 -3.83 7.79 4.67
CA PHE A 115 -3.45 9.14 4.27
C PHE A 115 -2.95 9.14 2.83
N PHE A 116 -3.56 9.96 1.98
CA PHE A 116 -3.20 10.16 0.58
C PHE A 116 -2.90 11.64 0.37
N LYS A 117 -1.65 11.96 0.01
CA LYS A 117 -1.20 13.35 -0.15
C LYS A 117 -0.24 13.51 -1.33
N ASP A 118 -0.43 14.59 -2.08
CA ASP A 118 0.41 15.02 -3.20
C ASP A 118 0.57 13.94 -4.27
N ASN A 119 -0.35 12.96 -4.36
CA ASN A 119 -0.28 11.91 -5.37
C ASN A 119 -0.70 12.48 -6.73
N LEU A 120 0.19 12.37 -7.71
CA LEU A 120 -0.01 12.93 -9.03
C LEU A 120 -1.01 12.05 -9.81
N LYS A 121 -2.13 12.67 -10.14
CA LYS A 121 -3.21 12.07 -10.90
C LYS A 121 -2.76 11.76 -12.32
N ASN A 122 -3.26 10.67 -12.88
CA ASN A 122 -3.13 10.40 -14.31
C ASN A 122 -4.06 11.33 -15.12
N LYS A 123 -4.07 11.19 -16.45
CA LYS A 123 -4.91 12.04 -17.33
C LYS A 123 -6.42 11.95 -17.03
N ASP A 124 -6.87 10.87 -16.41
CA ASP A 124 -8.28 10.67 -16.04
C ASP A 124 -8.56 11.09 -14.59
N GLY A 125 -7.54 11.58 -13.89
CA GLY A 125 -7.68 12.18 -12.58
C GLY A 125 -7.72 11.19 -11.41
N ALA A 126 -7.83 9.87 -11.63
CA ALA A 126 -8.25 8.94 -10.59
C ALA A 126 -7.16 8.58 -9.56
N LEU A 127 -7.48 8.67 -8.27
CA LEU A 127 -6.69 8.07 -7.19
C LEU A 127 -7.08 6.62 -6.93
N PHE A 128 -8.38 6.32 -7.08
CA PHE A 128 -8.96 5.00 -6.86
C PHE A 128 -9.64 4.53 -8.12
N TYR A 129 -9.44 3.26 -8.46
CA TYR A 129 -10.10 2.61 -9.58
C TYR A 129 -10.66 1.25 -9.15
N ALA A 130 -11.95 1.04 -9.37
CA ALA A 130 -12.63 -0.23 -9.14
C ALA A 130 -13.18 -0.74 -10.47
N LYS A 131 -12.85 -2.00 -10.80
CA LYS A 131 -13.38 -2.69 -11.97
C LYS A 131 -14.09 -3.96 -11.55
N GLN A 132 -15.38 -4.07 -11.86
CA GLN A 132 -16.21 -5.25 -11.49
C GLN A 132 -16.16 -5.63 -10.00
N GLY A 133 -15.76 -4.71 -9.12
CA GLY A 133 -15.63 -4.93 -7.69
C GLY A 133 -15.91 -3.65 -6.90
N GLN A 134 -15.42 -3.57 -5.68
CA GLN A 134 -15.78 -2.53 -4.73
C GLN A 134 -14.58 -2.03 -3.93
N ILE A 135 -14.44 -0.71 -3.86
CA ILE A 135 -13.57 -0.05 -2.88
C ILE A 135 -14.44 0.69 -1.86
N TYR A 136 -14.23 0.39 -0.58
CA TYR A 136 -14.86 1.10 0.52
C TYR A 136 -13.82 1.95 1.24
N ILE A 137 -14.04 3.26 1.32
CA ILE A 137 -13.09 4.21 1.90
C ILE A 137 -13.68 4.78 3.18
N TYR A 138 -12.99 4.55 4.30
CA TYR A 138 -13.47 4.93 5.63
C TYR A 138 -12.40 5.66 6.42
N ASN A 139 -12.75 6.83 6.96
CA ASN A 139 -11.89 7.60 7.86
C ASN A 139 -10.49 7.86 7.30
N CYS A 140 -10.39 8.21 6.02
CA CYS A 140 -9.15 8.55 5.33
C CYS A 140 -9.01 10.08 5.14
N SER A 141 -7.77 10.57 5.03
CA SER A 141 -7.49 11.93 4.55
C SER A 141 -6.94 11.86 3.14
N ILE A 142 -7.56 12.61 2.25
CA ILE A 142 -7.25 12.65 0.82
C ILE A 142 -7.21 14.12 0.42
N ASP A 143 -6.05 14.61 0.03
CA ASP A 143 -5.84 16.02 -0.35
C ASP A 143 -6.69 16.46 -1.54
N ASN A 144 -6.84 15.58 -2.53
CA ASN A 144 -7.68 15.81 -3.70
C ASN A 144 -8.32 14.50 -4.18
N TYR A 145 -9.60 14.33 -3.87
CA TYR A 145 -10.32 13.12 -4.21
C TYR A 145 -10.79 13.10 -5.67
N THR A 146 -10.47 12.03 -6.38
CA THR A 146 -11.02 11.75 -7.71
C THR A 146 -11.04 10.24 -7.91
N GLN A 147 -12.14 9.74 -8.46
CA GLN A 147 -12.40 8.32 -8.64
C GLN A 147 -12.76 8.05 -10.10
N TYR A 148 -12.47 6.83 -10.54
CA TYR A 148 -12.95 6.29 -11.80
C TYR A 148 -13.49 4.88 -11.55
N THR A 149 -14.54 4.48 -12.26
CA THR A 149 -15.17 3.17 -12.12
C THR A 149 -15.48 2.60 -13.49
N SER A 150 -15.17 1.33 -13.71
CA SER A 150 -15.61 0.56 -14.89
C SER A 150 -16.36 -0.67 -14.39
N ASP A 151 -17.69 -0.58 -14.31
CA ASP A 151 -18.57 -1.61 -13.74
C ASP A 151 -18.29 -1.96 -12.27
N GLY A 152 -17.56 -1.09 -11.54
CA GLY A 152 -17.30 -1.22 -10.11
C GLY A 152 -17.98 -0.14 -9.28
N THR A 153 -17.79 -0.20 -7.96
CA THR A 153 -18.30 0.82 -7.03
C THR A 153 -17.19 1.32 -6.11
N ILE A 154 -17.23 2.62 -5.80
CA ILE A 154 -16.35 3.23 -4.81
C ILE A 154 -17.24 4.00 -3.85
N SER A 155 -17.20 3.66 -2.57
CA SER A 155 -18.02 4.29 -1.53
C SER A 155 -17.18 5.15 -0.60
N THR A 156 -17.57 6.41 -0.47
CA THR A 156 -16.99 7.43 0.42
C THR A 156 -18.02 8.03 1.38
N SER A 157 -19.21 7.45 1.48
CA SER A 157 -20.33 7.94 2.30
C SER A 157 -20.00 8.10 3.79
N GLU A 158 -18.94 7.44 4.25
CA GLU A 158 -18.47 7.48 5.63
C GLU A 158 -17.10 8.16 5.76
N MET A 159 -16.71 8.97 4.77
CA MET A 159 -15.55 9.83 4.91
C MET A 159 -15.85 10.97 5.89
N PRO A 160 -15.01 11.17 6.92
CA PRO A 160 -15.21 12.22 7.90
C PRO A 160 -15.00 13.60 7.26
N ILE A 161 -15.74 14.59 7.75
CA ILE A 161 -15.59 16.01 7.35
C ILE A 161 -14.19 16.53 7.74
N LYS A 162 -13.59 15.96 8.79
CA LYS A 162 -12.23 16.28 9.23
C LYS A 162 -11.26 15.24 8.67
N PRO A 163 -10.16 15.65 8.02
CA PRO A 163 -9.17 14.72 7.52
C PRO A 163 -8.56 13.88 8.65
N PHE A 164 -8.47 12.58 8.44
CA PHE A 164 -7.68 11.68 9.28
C PHE A 164 -6.18 11.95 9.11
N TYR A 165 -5.49 12.35 10.18
CA TYR A 165 -4.05 12.53 10.15
C TYR A 165 -3.34 11.25 10.58
N ASN A 166 -2.55 10.69 9.68
CA ASN A 166 -1.67 9.56 9.98
C ASN A 166 -0.25 10.06 10.24
N ASP A 167 0.12 10.21 11.50
CA ASP A 167 1.46 10.69 11.88
C ASP A 167 2.51 9.57 11.91
N LEU A 168 2.35 8.54 11.07
CA LEU A 168 3.38 7.51 10.89
C LEU A 168 4.68 8.16 10.41
N LYS A 169 5.63 8.30 11.34
CA LYS A 169 7.01 8.64 11.04
C LYS A 169 7.83 7.37 11.04
N PHE A 170 8.35 6.99 9.87
CA PHE A 170 9.37 5.95 9.77
C PHE A 170 10.70 6.60 10.16
N ILE A 171 11.09 6.47 11.42
CA ILE A 171 12.35 7.03 11.91
C ILE A 171 13.50 6.17 11.36
N GLY A 172 14.21 6.74 10.38
CA GLY A 172 15.56 6.38 9.94
C GLY A 172 15.93 4.91 10.05
N THR A 173 15.56 4.09 9.05
CA THR A 173 16.40 2.93 8.76
C THR A 173 17.49 3.39 7.81
N SER A 174 18.70 3.59 8.35
CA SER A 174 19.91 3.26 7.61
C SER A 174 19.68 1.93 6.86
N PRO A 175 20.25 1.71 5.65
CA PRO A 175 19.92 0.56 4.81
C PRO A 175 20.05 -0.82 5.46
N CYS A 176 20.67 -0.93 6.63
CA CYS A 176 20.67 -2.12 7.45
C CYS A 176 20.54 -1.72 8.94
N GLU A 177 19.67 -2.41 9.68
CA GLU A 177 19.63 -2.47 11.15
C GLU A 177 19.16 -1.21 11.90
N GLY A 178 17.84 -1.19 12.18
CA GLY A 178 17.27 -0.33 13.23
C GLY A 178 15.84 -0.77 13.58
N PRO A 179 15.42 -0.70 14.85
CA PRO A 179 14.03 -0.94 15.23
C PRO A 179 13.12 0.13 14.63
N LEU A 180 12.01 -0.27 14.00
CA LEU A 180 11.02 0.66 13.50
C LEU A 180 10.24 1.24 14.68
N LEU A 181 10.31 2.55 14.85
CA LEU A 181 9.47 3.28 15.79
C LEU A 181 8.26 3.82 15.05
N ILE A 182 7.08 3.33 15.43
CA ILE A 182 5.80 3.86 14.95
C ILE A 182 5.34 4.90 15.97
N ALA A 183 5.37 6.17 15.57
CA ALA A 183 4.70 7.23 16.31
C ALA A 183 3.20 7.20 15.97
N GLN A 184 2.35 7.00 16.98
CA GLN A 184 0.91 7.27 16.86
C GLN A 184 0.63 8.49 17.72
N ASN A 185 0.41 9.64 17.09
CA ASN A 185 -0.09 10.81 17.82
C ASN A 185 -1.55 10.57 18.16
N LYS A 186 -1.86 10.55 19.46
CA LYS A 186 -3.25 10.54 19.90
C LYS A 186 -3.84 11.94 20.01
N ASP A 187 -3.01 12.98 19.99
CA ASP A 187 -3.35 14.38 19.77
C ASP A 187 -2.07 15.14 19.43
N LYS A 188 -2.18 16.35 18.85
CA LYS A 188 -1.04 17.20 18.43
C LYS A 188 0.00 17.51 19.54
N LYS A 189 -0.25 17.12 20.79
CA LYS A 189 0.62 17.34 21.95
C LYS A 189 1.21 16.06 22.57
N ASP A 190 0.73 14.87 22.21
CA ASP A 190 1.17 13.61 22.83
C ASP A 190 1.54 12.56 21.78
N SER A 191 2.82 12.50 21.44
CA SER A 191 3.42 11.43 20.64
C SER A 191 3.75 10.24 21.54
N ILE A 192 2.98 9.16 21.45
CA ILE A 192 3.35 7.89 22.08
C ILE A 192 4.12 7.06 21.05
N TYR A 193 5.39 6.82 21.33
CA TYR A 193 6.22 5.89 20.57
C TYR A 193 5.94 4.47 21.06
N LYS A 194 5.36 3.61 20.21
CA LYS A 194 5.27 2.18 20.50
C LYS A 194 6.52 1.48 19.98
N ASN A 195 7.29 0.91 20.91
CA ASN A 195 8.42 0.05 20.59
C ASN A 195 7.88 -1.31 20.17
N ILE A 196 7.84 -1.60 18.87
CA ILE A 196 7.43 -2.92 18.38
C ILE A 196 8.66 -3.82 18.49
N LYS A 197 8.63 -4.73 19.47
CA LYS A 197 9.74 -5.64 19.75
C LYS A 197 9.94 -6.57 18.55
N LEU A 198 11.08 -6.41 17.88
CA LEU A 198 11.56 -7.23 16.78
C LEU A 198 11.71 -8.68 17.25
N LEU A 199 10.83 -9.60 16.82
CA LEU A 199 11.17 -11.02 16.79
C LEU A 199 11.88 -11.27 15.47
N SER A 200 13.21 -11.24 15.51
CA SER A 200 14.04 -11.66 14.38
C SER A 200 13.80 -13.15 14.13
N LEU A 201 13.10 -13.47 13.05
CA LEU A 201 13.16 -14.79 12.42
C LEU A 201 14.21 -14.75 11.32
N ILE A 202 15.47 -14.52 11.71
CA ILE A 202 16.62 -15.04 10.97
C ILE A 202 16.70 -16.51 11.37
N ASN A 203 15.98 -17.37 10.64
CA ASN A 203 16.25 -18.79 10.51
C ASN A 203 15.27 -19.40 9.49
N LEU A 204 15.58 -19.26 8.21
CA LEU A 204 15.21 -20.29 7.24
C LEU A 204 16.40 -20.55 6.33
N PHE A 205 17.03 -21.68 6.64
CA PHE A 205 18.19 -22.26 6.00
C PHE A 205 18.10 -22.28 4.47
N ILE A 206 19.08 -21.66 3.82
CA ILE A 206 19.55 -22.11 2.51
C ILE A 206 20.20 -23.48 2.76
N LYS A 207 19.58 -24.57 2.31
CA LYS A 207 20.32 -25.80 1.99
C LYS A 207 20.60 -25.79 0.49
N PRO A 208 21.86 -25.88 0.05
CA PRO A 208 22.14 -26.24 -1.33
C PRO A 208 21.85 -27.74 -1.49
N PHE A 209 21.03 -28.09 -2.48
CA PHE A 209 21.02 -29.46 -2.99
C PHE A 209 22.31 -29.67 -3.80
N LYS A 210 23.12 -30.64 -3.35
CA LYS A 210 24.01 -31.40 -4.23
C LYS A 210 23.24 -32.60 -4.76
#